data_AF-A0A1H3QH15-F1
#
_entry.id   AF-A0A1H3QH15-F1
#
_cell.length_a   1.000
_cell.length_b   1.000
_cell.length_c   1.000
_cell.angle_alpha   90.00
_cell.angle_beta   90.00
_cell.angle_gamma   90.00
#
_symmetry.space_group_name_H-M   'P 1'
#
loop_
_entity.id
_entity.type
_entity.pdbx_description
1 polymer ?
#
loop_
_entity_poly.entity_id
_entity_poly.type
_entity_poly.pdbx_seq_one_letter_code
_entity_poly.pdbx_strand_id
1 'polypeptide(L)'
;MKKNGLYVLIGALIISQFILLLKINRLESQTEYTKSQMNNLSDEIRNDMNAIYSNVDDMLNKKESLIEISTTEVGSVNSDNLTVPITFTLTPKEVSANTTVSLDFNGELFSMDKMGTSFTTTVDRSIFSDALPIIVIDENGVKKTMDAEQIGIHDIKNKIFPNMFPRLLGQASYSGDTYSRSGNLSMEIKESNEYIKFTKIRLVIKVDEDIISEEIIPNDVFNSDYEISKKIPLGEGEVSTMIVIATDSIGLEHHYTIDTWIGGSNRQREPWFEDEHIYSPDGKLLWQPEYQKHY
;
A
#
# COMPACT_ATOMS: atom_id res chain seq x y z
N MET A 1 4.21 -57.23 -64.71
CA MET A 1 4.51 -55.80 -64.50
C MET A 1 3.61 -55.07 -63.47
N LYS A 2 2.77 -55.75 -62.67
CA LYS A 2 1.86 -55.08 -61.72
C LYS A 2 2.41 -54.83 -60.29
N LYS A 3 3.43 -55.58 -59.84
CA LYS A 3 3.97 -55.45 -58.47
C LYS A 3 4.88 -54.23 -58.29
N ASN A 4 5.75 -53.91 -59.26
CA ASN A 4 6.67 -52.78 -59.12
C ASN A 4 5.95 -51.42 -59.17
N GLY A 5 4.88 -51.29 -59.95
CA GLY A 5 4.05 -50.08 -59.96
C GLY A 5 3.32 -49.82 -58.64
N LEU A 6 2.90 -50.89 -57.94
CA LEU A 6 2.27 -50.79 -56.62
C LEU A 6 3.26 -50.29 -55.56
N TYR A 7 4.50 -50.80 -55.56
CA TYR A 7 5.55 -50.34 -54.63
C TYR A 7 5.98 -48.89 -54.88
N VAL A 8 6.03 -48.46 -56.15
CA VAL A 8 6.29 -47.05 -56.50
C VAL A 8 5.15 -46.13 -56.04
N LEU A 9 3.90 -46.57 -56.21
CA LEU A 9 2.73 -45.83 -55.74
C LEU A 9 2.72 -45.69 -54.21
N ILE A 10 3.01 -46.79 -53.49
CA ILE A 10 3.12 -46.78 -52.02
C ILE A 10 4.25 -45.84 -51.57
N GLY A 11 5.41 -45.89 -52.21
CA GLY A 11 6.52 -44.98 -51.91
C GLY A 11 6.16 -43.51 -52.13
N ALA A 12 5.49 -43.19 -53.23
CA ALA A 12 5.01 -41.84 -53.52
C ALA A 12 3.97 -41.35 -52.48
N LEU A 13 3.07 -42.23 -52.04
CA LEU A 13 2.09 -41.91 -51.00
C LEU A 13 2.74 -41.65 -49.64
N ILE A 14 3.75 -42.43 -49.25
CA ILE A 14 4.50 -42.22 -47.99
C ILE A 14 5.24 -40.88 -48.02
N ILE A 15 5.90 -40.55 -49.13
CA ILE A 15 6.59 -39.26 -49.29
C ILE A 15 5.59 -38.10 -49.25
N SER A 16 4.45 -38.24 -49.93
CA SER A 16 3.38 -37.25 -49.91
C SER A 16 2.83 -37.02 -48.49
N GLN A 17 2.58 -38.09 -47.73
CA GLN A 17 2.16 -38.01 -46.32
C GLN A 17 3.21 -37.31 -45.45
N PHE A 18 4.50 -37.58 -45.67
CA PHE A 18 5.57 -36.92 -44.94
C PHE A 18 5.66 -35.42 -45.24
N ILE A 19 5.52 -35.02 -46.52
CA ILE A 19 5.50 -33.61 -46.92
C ILE A 19 4.28 -32.89 -46.31
N LEU A 20 3.12 -33.56 -46.27
CA LEU A 20 1.91 -33.01 -45.64
C LEU A 20 2.11 -32.80 -44.13
N LEU A 21 2.72 -33.74 -43.41
CA LEU A 21 3.04 -33.60 -41.98
C LEU A 21 3.99 -32.42 -41.72
N LEU A 22 5.03 -32.26 -42.53
CA LEU A 22 5.94 -31.11 -42.43
C LEU A 22 5.22 -29.77 -42.67
N LYS A 23 4.27 -29.75 -43.62
CA LYS A 23 3.47 -28.55 -43.90
C LYS A 23 2.48 -28.25 -42.77
N ILE A 24 1.88 -29.28 -42.17
CA ILE A 24 0.99 -29.15 -41.00
C ILE A 24 1.76 -28.58 -39.81
N ASN A 25 2.92 -29.13 -39.46
CA ASN A 25 3.73 -28.62 -38.36
C ASN A 25 4.15 -27.14 -38.54
N ARG A 26 4.46 -26.75 -39.79
CA ARG A 26 4.76 -25.34 -40.10
C ARG A 26 3.53 -24.44 -39.96
N LEU A 27 2.36 -24.91 -40.39
CA LEU A 27 1.11 -24.17 -40.24
C LEU A 27 0.68 -24.05 -38.78
N GLU A 28 0.88 -25.09 -37.97
CA GLU A 28 0.61 -25.09 -36.53
C GLU A 28 1.48 -24.06 -35.82
N SER A 29 2.80 -24.07 -36.09
CA SER A 29 3.73 -23.08 -35.54
C SER A 29 3.41 -21.64 -35.96
N GLN A 30 3.00 -21.42 -37.23
CA GLN A 30 2.54 -20.10 -37.68
C GLN A 30 1.23 -19.68 -37.01
N THR A 31 0.32 -20.61 -36.76
CA THR A 31 -0.96 -20.36 -36.10
C THR A 31 -0.76 -20.00 -34.64
N GLU A 32 0.11 -20.71 -33.92
CA GLU A 32 0.48 -20.39 -32.54
C GLU A 32 1.17 -19.02 -32.44
N TYR A 33 2.10 -18.73 -33.36
CA TYR A 33 2.76 -17.42 -33.41
C TYR A 33 1.75 -16.29 -33.68
N THR A 34 0.84 -16.49 -34.63
CA THR A 34 -0.23 -15.51 -34.94
C THR A 34 -1.18 -15.34 -33.76
N LYS A 35 -1.56 -16.41 -33.07
CA LYS A 35 -2.39 -16.37 -31.86
C LYS A 35 -1.69 -15.59 -30.74
N SER A 36 -0.40 -15.80 -30.56
CA SER A 36 0.42 -15.06 -29.59
C SER A 36 0.50 -13.57 -29.93
N GLN A 37 0.74 -13.22 -31.19
CA GLN A 37 0.71 -11.83 -31.65
C GLN A 37 -0.67 -11.18 -31.47
N MET A 38 -1.74 -11.92 -31.73
CA MET A 38 -3.11 -11.42 -31.57
C MET A 38 -3.49 -11.22 -30.10
N ASN A 39 -3.01 -12.08 -29.20
CA ASN A 39 -3.16 -11.88 -27.75
C ASN A 39 -2.40 -10.64 -27.28
N ASN A 40 -1.13 -10.48 -27.69
CA ASN A 40 -0.33 -9.31 -27.32
C ASN A 40 -0.96 -8.01 -27.83
N LEU A 41 -1.47 -8.00 -29.07
CA LEU A 41 -2.19 -6.85 -29.62
C LEU A 41 -3.49 -6.57 -28.87
N SER A 42 -4.22 -7.63 -28.46
CA SER A 42 -5.43 -7.47 -27.66
C SER A 42 -5.14 -6.88 -26.27
N ASP A 43 -4.02 -7.26 -25.65
CA ASP A 43 -3.60 -6.72 -24.36
C ASP A 43 -3.13 -5.27 -24.48
N GLU A 44 -2.39 -4.93 -25.54
CA GLU A 44 -2.00 -3.54 -25.85
C GLU A 44 -3.23 -2.65 -26.09
N ILE A 45 -4.19 -3.11 -26.89
CA ILE A 45 -5.45 -2.38 -27.13
C ILE A 45 -6.25 -2.17 -25.83
N ARG A 46 -6.28 -3.17 -24.92
CA ARG A 46 -6.96 -3.01 -23.63
C ARG A 46 -6.27 -1.99 -22.73
N ASN A 47 -4.95 -1.98 -22.72
CA ASN A 47 -4.17 -0.99 -21.99
C ASN A 47 -4.37 0.42 -22.55
N ASP A 48 -4.36 0.57 -23.88
CA ASP A 48 -4.63 1.84 -24.56
C ASP A 48 -6.07 2.33 -24.31
N MET A 49 -7.06 1.43 -24.35
CA MET A 49 -8.44 1.76 -23.99
C MET A 49 -8.53 2.28 -22.56
N ASN A 50 -7.92 1.60 -21.60
CA ASN A 50 -7.92 2.04 -20.20
C ASN A 50 -7.25 3.42 -20.05
N ALA A 51 -6.15 3.67 -20.75
CA ALA A 51 -5.48 4.97 -20.75
C ALA A 51 -6.35 6.07 -21.38
N ILE A 52 -7.07 5.79 -22.47
CA ILE A 52 -8.00 6.73 -23.09
C ILE A 52 -9.16 7.05 -22.15
N TYR A 53 -9.77 6.03 -21.52
CA TYR A 53 -10.85 6.25 -20.56
C TYR A 53 -10.40 7.10 -19.38
N SER A 54 -9.23 6.81 -18.79
CA SER A 54 -8.65 7.63 -17.72
C SER A 54 -8.45 9.08 -18.17
N ASN A 55 -7.84 9.30 -19.34
CA ASN A 55 -7.60 10.65 -19.86
C ASN A 55 -8.90 11.42 -20.15
N VAL A 56 -9.94 10.75 -20.63
CA VAL A 56 -11.24 11.36 -20.89
C VAL A 56 -11.93 11.72 -19.57
N ASP A 57 -11.91 10.83 -18.60
CA ASP A 57 -12.47 11.06 -17.27
C ASP A 57 -11.76 12.23 -16.57
N ASP A 58 -10.43 12.22 -16.57
CA ASP A 58 -9.60 13.32 -16.04
C ASP A 58 -9.93 14.66 -16.71
N MET A 59 -10.13 14.67 -18.03
CA MET A 59 -10.49 15.88 -18.77
C MET A 59 -11.91 16.36 -18.43
N LEU A 60 -12.87 15.45 -18.25
CA LEU A 60 -14.24 15.78 -17.84
C LEU A 60 -14.25 16.35 -16.42
N ASN A 61 -13.58 15.67 -15.48
CA ASN A 61 -13.41 16.11 -14.10
C ASN A 61 -12.74 17.49 -14.05
N LYS A 62 -11.71 17.73 -14.88
CA LYS A 62 -11.07 19.05 -14.99
C LYS A 62 -11.99 20.13 -15.55
N LYS A 63 -12.86 19.82 -16.50
CA LYS A 63 -13.81 20.80 -17.06
C LYS A 63 -14.89 21.17 -16.06
N GLU A 64 -15.42 20.19 -15.33
CA GLU A 64 -16.44 20.39 -14.30
C GLU A 64 -15.90 21.05 -13.04
N SER A 65 -14.61 20.89 -12.74
CA SER A 65 -13.95 21.52 -11.60
C SER A 65 -14.12 23.05 -11.61
N LEU A 66 -14.46 23.62 -10.46
CA LEU A 66 -14.50 25.06 -10.22
C LEU A 66 -13.10 25.65 -9.97
N ILE A 67 -12.10 24.79 -9.83
CA ILE A 67 -10.72 25.13 -9.46
C ILE A 67 -9.80 24.94 -10.67
N GLU A 68 -8.94 25.93 -10.92
CA GLU A 68 -7.93 25.88 -11.97
C GLU A 68 -6.62 25.27 -11.45
N ILE A 69 -6.20 25.69 -10.26
CA ILE A 69 -4.98 25.24 -9.60
C ILE A 69 -5.27 24.99 -8.12
N SER A 70 -4.77 23.88 -7.60
CA SER A 70 -4.78 23.61 -6.18
C SER A 70 -3.47 22.98 -5.72
N THR A 71 -3.07 23.27 -4.49
CA THR A 71 -1.95 22.63 -3.82
C THR A 71 -2.29 22.37 -2.36
N THR A 72 -1.71 21.29 -1.83
CA THR A 72 -1.81 20.92 -0.42
C THR A 72 -0.41 20.66 0.10
N GLU A 73 -0.06 21.31 1.20
CA GLU A 73 1.24 21.17 1.85
C GLU A 73 1.05 20.74 3.30
N VAL A 74 1.75 19.67 3.68
CA VAL A 74 1.76 19.15 5.06
C VAL A 74 2.95 19.78 5.78
N GLY A 75 2.67 20.46 6.89
CA GLY A 75 3.70 21.06 7.74
C GLY A 75 4.33 20.07 8.72
N SER A 76 5.00 20.61 9.74
CA SER A 76 5.65 19.80 10.77
C SER A 76 4.65 19.32 11.83
N VAL A 77 4.80 18.06 12.25
CA VAL A 77 3.95 17.45 13.28
C VAL A 77 4.18 18.14 14.62
N ASN A 78 3.08 18.43 15.31
CA ASN A 78 3.07 18.82 16.72
C ASN A 78 2.92 17.56 17.58
N SER A 79 4.02 17.18 18.25
CA SER A 79 4.07 15.97 19.09
C SER A 79 3.22 16.06 20.35
N ASP A 80 2.92 17.28 20.84
CA ASP A 80 2.23 17.45 22.13
C ASP A 80 0.74 17.11 22.04
N ASN A 81 0.14 17.36 20.88
CA ASN A 81 -1.28 17.14 20.62
C ASN A 81 -1.55 16.15 19.47
N LEU A 82 -0.49 15.61 18.85
CA LEU A 82 -0.55 14.67 17.72
C LEU A 82 -1.37 15.24 16.55
N THR A 83 -1.15 16.51 16.24
CA THR A 83 -1.74 17.18 15.06
C THR A 83 -0.68 17.61 14.08
N VAL A 84 -1.08 17.84 12.84
CA VAL A 84 -0.24 18.43 11.80
C VAL A 84 -0.99 19.57 11.10
N PRO A 85 -0.35 20.73 10.89
CA PRO A 85 -0.94 21.81 10.09
C PRO A 85 -0.91 21.41 8.62
N ILE A 86 -2.06 21.53 7.96
CA ILE A 86 -2.18 21.29 6.52
C ILE A 86 -2.60 22.61 5.86
N THR A 87 -1.76 23.10 4.96
CA THR A 87 -1.98 24.31 4.20
C THR A 87 -2.60 23.97 2.85
N PHE A 88 -3.78 24.52 2.60
CA PHE A 88 -4.49 24.39 1.33
C PHE A 88 -4.40 25.71 0.58
N THR A 89 -4.03 25.66 -0.70
CA THR A 89 -4.05 26.81 -1.60
C THR A 89 -4.86 26.49 -2.83
N LEU A 90 -5.80 27.37 -3.18
CA LEU A 90 -6.73 27.21 -4.28
C LEU A 90 -6.77 28.46 -5.15
N THR A 91 -6.86 28.25 -6.46
CA THR A 91 -7.16 29.30 -7.44
C THR A 91 -8.41 28.88 -8.21
N PRO A 92 -9.58 29.47 -7.90
CA PRO A 92 -10.79 29.24 -8.67
C PRO A 92 -10.65 29.71 -10.12
N LYS A 93 -11.42 29.11 -11.04
CA LYS A 93 -11.46 29.54 -12.46
C LYS A 93 -12.04 30.93 -12.65
N GLU A 94 -12.98 31.31 -11.78
CA GLU A 94 -13.63 32.61 -11.77
C GLU A 94 -13.42 33.26 -10.41
N VAL A 95 -12.89 34.48 -10.41
CA VAL A 95 -12.65 35.26 -9.18
C VAL A 95 -13.10 36.70 -9.41
N SER A 96 -14.00 37.15 -8.55
CA SER A 96 -14.47 38.53 -8.47
C SER A 96 -13.96 39.20 -7.19
N ALA A 97 -14.24 40.50 -7.01
CA ALA A 97 -13.88 41.21 -5.78
C ALA A 97 -14.52 40.57 -4.53
N ASN A 98 -15.76 40.10 -4.66
CA ASN A 98 -16.57 39.58 -3.54
C ASN A 98 -16.51 38.06 -3.39
N THR A 99 -15.74 37.36 -4.24
CA THR A 99 -15.57 35.91 -4.13
C THR A 99 -14.87 35.59 -2.81
N THR A 100 -15.51 34.73 -2.02
CA THR A 100 -14.94 34.14 -0.79
C THR A 100 -14.88 32.64 -0.94
N VAL A 101 -13.84 32.03 -0.39
CA VAL A 101 -13.64 30.58 -0.43
C VAL A 101 -13.51 30.09 1.00
N SER A 102 -14.10 28.95 1.29
CA SER A 102 -13.98 28.27 2.58
C SER A 102 -13.85 26.77 2.37
N LEU A 103 -13.19 26.10 3.31
CA LEU A 103 -13.13 24.65 3.36
C LEU A 103 -14.11 24.17 4.44
N ASP A 104 -15.03 23.30 4.06
CA ASP A 104 -15.92 22.63 4.99
C ASP A 104 -15.35 21.27 5.35
N PHE A 105 -15.11 21.05 6.63
CA PHE A 105 -14.79 19.73 7.16
C PHE A 105 -15.89 19.30 8.11
N ASN A 106 -16.76 18.40 7.64
CA ASN A 106 -17.85 17.82 8.42
C ASN A 106 -18.78 18.86 9.10
N GLY A 107 -19.03 19.98 8.44
CA GLY A 107 -19.87 21.08 8.90
C GLY A 107 -19.12 22.25 9.53
N GLU A 108 -17.81 22.12 9.76
CA GLU A 108 -16.96 23.21 10.24
C GLU A 108 -16.32 23.97 9.07
N LEU A 109 -16.64 25.25 8.94
CA LEU A 109 -16.16 26.11 7.86
C LEU A 109 -14.90 26.87 8.24
N PHE A 110 -13.84 26.67 7.47
CA PHE A 110 -12.57 27.39 7.57
C PHE A 110 -12.48 28.39 6.42
N SER A 111 -12.56 29.69 6.74
CA SER A 111 -12.41 30.74 5.74
C SER A 111 -10.98 30.79 5.22
N MET A 112 -10.83 31.05 3.92
CA MET A 112 -9.52 31.18 3.28
C MET A 112 -9.18 32.65 3.04
N ASP A 113 -7.94 33.00 3.33
CA ASP A 113 -7.40 34.33 3.09
C ASP A 113 -7.14 34.53 1.59
N LYS A 114 -7.65 35.63 1.05
CA LYS A 114 -7.52 35.97 -0.36
C LYS A 114 -6.24 36.75 -0.62
N MET A 115 -5.38 36.22 -1.49
CA MET A 115 -4.18 36.87 -2.01
C MET A 115 -4.26 36.96 -3.53
N GLY A 116 -4.77 38.08 -4.04
CA GLY A 116 -5.01 38.27 -5.48
C GLY A 116 -6.13 37.33 -5.96
N THR A 117 -5.78 36.36 -6.79
CA THR A 117 -6.68 35.32 -7.31
C THR A 117 -6.62 34.00 -6.54
N SER A 118 -5.67 33.87 -5.61
CA SER A 118 -5.47 32.65 -4.83
C SER A 118 -6.04 32.80 -3.43
N PHE A 119 -6.45 31.69 -2.85
CA PHE A 119 -7.03 31.58 -1.53
C PHE A 119 -6.25 30.56 -0.72
N THR A 120 -5.84 30.90 0.48
CA THR A 120 -5.00 30.03 1.32
C THR A 120 -5.57 29.93 2.74
N THR A 121 -5.53 28.74 3.32
CA THR A 121 -5.80 28.54 4.75
C THR A 121 -4.96 27.39 5.28
N THR A 122 -4.66 27.42 6.57
CA THR A 122 -3.99 26.33 7.27
C THR A 122 -4.91 25.79 8.34
N VAL A 123 -5.07 24.47 8.36
CA VAL A 123 -5.93 23.81 9.32
C VAL A 123 -5.16 22.68 10.01
N ASP A 124 -5.22 22.66 11.34
CA ASP A 124 -4.66 21.57 12.13
C ASP A 124 -5.58 20.33 12.06
N ARG A 125 -4.97 19.18 11.78
CA ARG A 125 -5.67 17.88 11.72
C ARG A 125 -4.93 16.84 12.54
N SER A 126 -5.69 15.88 13.07
CA SER A 126 -5.09 14.72 13.73
C SER A 126 -4.19 13.99 12.76
N ILE A 127 -3.04 13.54 13.23
CA ILE A 127 -2.14 12.74 12.40
C ILE A 127 -2.70 11.36 12.01
N PHE A 128 -3.74 10.91 12.69
CA PHE A 128 -4.40 9.63 12.48
C PHE A 128 -5.77 9.76 11.79
N SER A 129 -6.06 10.92 11.20
CA SER A 129 -7.31 11.15 10.47
C SER A 129 -7.04 11.44 9.01
N ASP A 130 -8.13 11.61 8.27
CA ASP A 130 -8.12 12.15 6.92
C ASP A 130 -8.22 13.69 6.98
N ALA A 131 -7.91 14.34 5.88
CA ALA A 131 -8.20 15.75 5.62
C ALA A 131 -8.87 15.88 4.26
N LEU A 132 -10.17 15.59 4.22
CA LEU A 132 -11.00 15.62 3.00
C LEU A 132 -12.02 16.77 3.10
N PRO A 133 -11.66 18.00 2.71
CA PRO A 133 -12.61 19.11 2.75
C PRO A 133 -13.63 19.02 1.61
N ILE A 134 -14.75 19.72 1.78
CA ILE A 134 -15.60 20.20 0.66
C ILE A 134 -15.23 21.66 0.43
N ILE A 135 -14.96 22.04 -0.82
CA ILE A 135 -14.68 23.44 -1.18
C ILE A 135 -16.02 24.17 -1.31
N VAL A 136 -16.15 25.30 -0.63
CA VAL A 136 -17.31 26.19 -0.71
C VAL A 136 -16.86 27.54 -1.28
N ILE A 137 -17.38 27.89 -2.46
CA ILE A 137 -17.14 29.18 -3.11
C ILE A 137 -18.44 29.99 -3.03
N ASP A 138 -18.39 31.14 -2.38
CA ASP A 138 -19.51 32.08 -2.32
C ASP A 138 -19.20 33.32 -3.18
N GLU A 139 -20.08 33.56 -4.15
CA GLU A 139 -20.08 34.76 -4.97
C GLU A 139 -21.39 35.52 -4.79
N ASN A 140 -21.32 36.64 -4.07
CA ASN A 140 -22.48 37.51 -3.82
C ASN A 140 -23.70 36.78 -3.23
N GLY A 141 -23.49 35.80 -2.35
CA GLY A 141 -24.53 35.01 -1.70
C GLY A 141 -24.95 33.76 -2.47
N VAL A 142 -24.39 33.52 -3.65
CA VAL A 142 -24.56 32.25 -4.38
C VAL A 142 -23.43 31.31 -3.99
N LYS A 143 -23.77 30.24 -3.27
CA LYS A 143 -22.81 29.21 -2.85
C LYS A 143 -22.74 28.08 -3.87
N LYS A 144 -21.53 27.79 -4.33
CA LYS A 144 -21.20 26.62 -5.14
C LYS A 144 -20.30 25.71 -4.28
N THR A 145 -20.54 24.42 -4.32
CA THR A 145 -19.75 23.43 -3.57
C THR A 145 -19.12 22.42 -4.51
N MET A 146 -17.94 21.92 -4.16
CA MET A 146 -17.24 20.89 -4.92
C MET A 146 -16.51 19.97 -3.95
N ASP A 147 -16.61 18.66 -4.17
CA ASP A 147 -15.78 17.70 -3.46
C ASP A 147 -14.31 17.95 -3.77
N ALA A 148 -13.48 17.89 -2.73
CA ALA A 148 -12.09 18.30 -2.83
C ALA A 148 -11.14 17.10 -2.88
N GLU A 149 -11.52 16.01 -3.56
CA GLU A 149 -10.66 14.82 -3.73
C GLU A 149 -9.25 15.20 -4.25
N GLN A 150 -9.16 16.24 -5.08
CA GLN A 150 -7.90 16.73 -5.65
C GLN A 150 -6.94 17.36 -4.63
N ILE A 151 -7.43 17.82 -3.48
CA ILE A 151 -6.61 18.45 -2.42
C ILE A 151 -6.63 17.66 -1.12
N GLY A 152 -7.54 16.70 -1.03
CA GLY A 152 -7.75 15.90 0.15
C GLY A 152 -6.58 14.97 0.44
N ILE A 153 -6.37 14.68 1.71
CA ILE A 153 -5.43 13.67 2.17
C ILE A 153 -6.23 12.56 2.84
N HIS A 154 -6.34 11.40 2.21
CA HIS A 154 -7.08 10.25 2.74
C HIS A 154 -6.39 9.59 3.94
N ASP A 155 -5.08 9.71 4.07
CA ASP A 155 -4.34 9.07 5.16
C ASP A 155 -3.15 9.94 5.52
N ILE A 156 -3.33 10.79 6.54
CA ILE A 156 -2.27 11.66 7.04
C ILE A 156 -1.14 10.81 7.62
N LYS A 157 -1.45 9.71 8.32
CA LYS A 157 -0.48 8.82 8.96
C LYS A 157 0.52 8.29 7.94
N ASN A 158 0.04 7.79 6.79
CA ASN A 158 0.91 7.30 5.72
C ASN A 158 1.67 8.40 4.96
N LYS A 159 1.24 9.67 5.05
CA LYS A 159 2.00 10.82 4.55
C LYS A 159 3.10 11.29 5.50
N ILE A 160 2.91 11.09 6.80
CA ILE A 160 3.84 11.64 7.80
C ILE A 160 4.84 10.64 8.35
N PHE A 161 4.45 9.37 8.49
CA PHE A 161 5.29 8.34 9.12
C PHE A 161 5.97 7.49 8.05
N PRO A 162 7.22 7.06 8.27
CA PRO A 162 7.83 6.03 7.43
C PRO A 162 7.04 4.73 7.56
N ASN A 163 6.90 4.00 6.46
CA ASN A 163 6.24 2.69 6.48
C ASN A 163 7.28 1.59 6.59
N MET A 164 7.06 0.62 7.48
CA MET A 164 7.89 -0.56 7.64
C MET A 164 7.12 -1.82 7.28
N PHE A 165 7.75 -2.70 6.50
CA PHE A 165 7.21 -3.99 6.12
C PHE A 165 8.14 -5.10 6.61
N PRO A 166 8.06 -5.47 7.90
CA PRO A 166 8.90 -6.51 8.46
C PRO A 166 8.38 -7.89 8.05
N ARG A 167 9.29 -8.77 7.63
CA ARG A 167 8.98 -10.13 7.19
C ARG A 167 9.97 -11.13 7.77
N LEU A 168 9.45 -12.11 8.49
CA LEU A 168 10.26 -13.20 9.04
C LEU A 168 10.12 -14.49 8.22
N LEU A 169 11.15 -14.83 7.46
CA LEU A 169 11.21 -16.06 6.67
C LEU A 169 12.08 -17.11 7.34
N GLY A 170 11.59 -18.34 7.46
CA GLY A 170 12.41 -19.45 7.95
C GLY A 170 11.60 -20.64 8.40
N GLN A 171 12.09 -21.33 9.44
CA GLN A 171 11.52 -22.55 9.97
C GLN A 171 10.94 -22.32 11.36
N ALA A 172 9.79 -22.93 11.60
CA ALA A 172 9.07 -22.94 12.86
C ALA A 172 8.81 -24.41 13.24
N SER A 173 9.00 -24.76 14.51
CA SER A 173 8.71 -26.10 15.02
C SER A 173 8.30 -26.06 16.47
N TYR A 174 7.50 -27.03 16.90
CA TYR A 174 7.04 -27.17 18.28
C TYR A 174 7.26 -28.60 18.75
N SER A 175 7.97 -28.78 19.86
CA SER A 175 8.22 -30.10 20.45
C SER A 175 8.53 -29.99 21.94
N GLY A 176 7.91 -30.84 22.77
CA GLY A 176 8.24 -30.91 24.20
C GLY A 176 8.10 -29.57 24.92
N ASP A 177 6.95 -28.91 24.73
CA ASP A 177 6.61 -27.61 25.31
C ASP A 177 7.64 -26.50 25.01
N THR A 178 8.25 -26.60 23.82
CA THR A 178 9.19 -25.61 23.32
C THR A 178 8.85 -25.27 21.88
N TYR A 179 8.62 -23.99 21.63
CA TYR A 179 8.54 -23.40 20.31
C TYR A 179 9.93 -22.97 19.85
N SER A 180 10.37 -23.46 18.68
CA SER A 180 11.65 -23.08 18.07
C SER A 180 11.39 -22.33 16.77
N ARG A 181 11.93 -21.11 16.68
CA ARG A 181 11.81 -20.24 15.51
C ARG A 181 13.19 -19.81 15.03
N SER A 182 13.53 -20.13 13.79
CA SER A 182 14.77 -19.70 13.15
C SER A 182 14.52 -19.14 11.76
N GLY A 183 15.28 -18.13 11.34
CA GLY A 183 15.09 -17.51 10.03
C GLY A 183 15.72 -16.13 9.92
N ASN A 184 15.46 -15.47 8.79
CA ASN A 184 15.89 -14.10 8.54
C ASN A 184 14.69 -13.16 8.64
N LEU A 185 14.84 -12.14 9.46
CA LEU A 185 13.96 -10.98 9.50
C LEU A 185 14.47 -9.94 8.51
N SER A 186 13.72 -9.67 7.45
CA SER A 186 13.96 -8.55 6.56
C SER A 186 12.99 -7.41 6.88
N MET A 187 13.43 -6.15 6.80
CA MET A 187 12.59 -4.99 7.05
C MET A 187 12.75 -4.03 5.88
N GLU A 188 11.69 -3.85 5.09
CA GLU A 188 11.68 -2.80 4.07
C GLU A 188 11.13 -1.52 4.70
N ILE A 189 11.92 -0.44 4.69
CA ILE A 189 11.50 0.87 5.20
C ILE A 189 11.33 1.81 4.02
N LYS A 190 10.12 2.33 3.84
CA LYS A 190 9.79 3.39 2.87
C LYS A 190 9.63 4.70 3.62
N GLU A 191 10.58 5.61 3.42
CA GLU A 191 10.48 6.98 3.94
C GLU A 191 9.28 7.71 3.30
N SER A 192 8.48 8.42 4.09
CA SER A 192 7.32 9.19 3.59
C SER A 192 7.62 10.69 3.46
N ASN A 193 8.44 11.24 4.36
CA ASN A 193 8.98 12.59 4.33
C ASN A 193 10.35 12.66 5.01
N GLU A 194 10.97 13.85 5.01
CA GLU A 194 12.28 14.06 5.62
C GLU A 194 12.25 14.25 7.14
N TYR A 195 11.08 14.43 7.75
CA TYR A 195 10.92 14.91 9.13
C TYR A 195 10.80 13.80 10.17
N ILE A 196 10.07 12.73 9.90
CA ILE A 196 9.89 11.61 10.84
C ILE A 196 10.63 10.38 10.35
N LYS A 197 11.47 9.80 11.22
CA LYS A 197 12.28 8.63 10.92
C LYS A 197 12.27 7.66 12.10
N PHE A 198 12.41 6.37 11.81
CA PHE A 198 12.67 5.38 12.85
C PHE A 198 14.07 5.57 13.42
N THR A 199 14.16 5.70 14.75
CA THR A 199 15.41 5.96 15.48
C THR A 199 15.94 4.70 16.18
N LYS A 200 15.04 3.77 16.52
CA LYS A 200 15.36 2.53 17.23
C LYS A 200 14.40 1.42 16.79
N ILE A 201 14.90 0.21 16.57
CA ILE A 201 14.07 -0.98 16.35
C ILE A 201 14.42 -2.04 17.39
N ARG A 202 13.40 -2.72 17.89
CA ARG A 202 13.51 -3.84 18.83
C ARG A 202 12.72 -5.04 18.37
N LEU A 203 13.20 -6.23 18.69
CA LEU A 203 12.42 -7.46 18.64
C LEU A 203 11.96 -7.81 20.06
N VAL A 204 10.65 -7.96 20.23
CA VAL A 204 10.02 -8.38 21.47
C VAL A 204 9.33 -9.72 21.27
N ILE A 205 9.50 -10.62 22.22
CA ILE A 205 8.82 -11.92 22.25
C ILE A 205 8.00 -11.98 23.53
N LYS A 206 6.71 -12.24 23.35
CA LYS A 206 5.75 -12.46 24.43
C LYS A 206 5.28 -13.91 24.44
N VAL A 207 5.02 -14.42 25.64
CA VAL A 207 4.18 -15.59 25.85
C VAL A 207 2.95 -15.11 26.61
N ASP A 208 1.79 -15.25 25.97
CA ASP A 208 0.56 -14.55 26.32
C ASP A 208 0.82 -13.05 26.46
N GLU A 209 0.69 -12.49 27.67
CA GLU A 209 0.93 -11.06 27.92
C GLU A 209 2.33 -10.76 28.47
N ASP A 210 3.10 -11.79 28.84
CA ASP A 210 4.39 -11.63 29.50
C ASP A 210 5.53 -11.52 28.49
N ILE A 211 6.33 -10.46 28.60
CA ILE A 211 7.54 -10.27 27.80
C ILE A 211 8.64 -11.21 28.34
N ILE A 212 9.07 -12.15 27.50
CA ILE A 212 10.12 -13.12 27.85
C ILE A 212 11.47 -12.79 27.22
N SER A 213 11.49 -11.98 26.15
CA SER A 213 12.71 -11.54 25.48
C SER A 213 12.49 -10.18 24.82
N GLU A 214 13.49 -9.31 24.95
CA GLU A 214 13.57 -8.04 24.24
C GLU A 214 15.01 -7.82 23.80
N GLU A 215 15.21 -7.53 22.51
CA GLU A 215 16.53 -7.23 21.95
C GLU A 215 16.48 -6.04 21.00
N ILE A 216 17.56 -5.25 21.00
CA ILE A 216 17.72 -4.12 20.10
C ILE A 216 18.28 -4.65 18.79
N ILE A 217 17.62 -4.34 17.67
CA ILE A 217 18.14 -4.63 16.34
C ILE A 217 19.10 -3.49 15.96
N PRO A 218 20.38 -3.79 15.61
CA PRO A 218 21.34 -2.76 15.21
C PRO A 218 20.88 -1.95 13.99
N ASN A 219 21.16 -0.64 13.97
CA ASN A 219 20.68 0.24 12.90
C ASN A 219 21.31 -0.07 11.52
N ASP A 220 22.51 -0.64 11.49
CA ASP A 220 23.21 -1.03 10.26
C ASP A 220 22.54 -2.21 9.54
N VAL A 221 21.70 -2.98 10.23
CA VAL A 221 20.93 -4.08 9.64
C VAL A 221 19.50 -3.73 9.26
N PHE A 222 19.09 -2.45 9.37
CA PHE A 222 17.71 -2.05 9.01
C PHE A 222 17.36 -2.35 7.54
N ASN A 223 18.36 -2.35 6.66
CA ASN A 223 18.19 -2.64 5.23
C ASN A 223 18.81 -3.99 4.82
N SER A 224 19.09 -4.87 5.78
CA SER A 224 19.62 -6.21 5.53
C SER A 224 18.91 -7.25 6.39
N ASP A 225 19.22 -8.52 6.16
CA ASP A 225 18.62 -9.61 6.92
C ASP A 225 19.19 -9.66 8.35
N TYR A 226 18.30 -9.69 9.34
CA TYR A 226 18.63 -9.97 10.73
C TYR A 226 18.34 -11.44 11.06
N GLU A 227 19.36 -12.20 11.43
CA GLU A 227 19.22 -13.62 11.75
C GLU A 227 18.56 -13.80 13.13
N ILE A 228 17.46 -14.54 13.15
CA ILE A 228 16.73 -14.94 14.34
C ILE A 228 16.93 -16.44 14.56
N SER A 229 17.28 -16.82 15.79
CA SER A 229 17.31 -18.21 16.24
C SER A 229 16.90 -18.27 17.71
N LYS A 230 15.65 -18.64 17.97
CA LYS A 230 15.02 -18.59 19.29
C LYS A 230 14.41 -19.93 19.67
N LYS A 231 14.53 -20.26 20.96
CA LYS A 231 13.82 -21.35 21.62
C LYS A 231 13.02 -20.76 22.77
N ILE A 232 11.72 -20.91 22.70
CA ILE A 232 10.73 -20.27 23.56
C ILE A 232 10.00 -21.38 24.31
N PRO A 233 10.10 -21.46 25.65
CA PRO A 233 9.21 -22.31 26.44
C PRO A 233 7.76 -21.91 26.16
N LEU A 234 6.94 -22.88 25.78
CA LEU A 234 5.55 -22.64 25.39
C LEU A 234 4.75 -23.91 25.67
N GLY A 235 3.87 -23.86 26.65
CA GLY A 235 2.96 -24.94 27.00
C GLY A 235 1.79 -25.09 26.03
N GLU A 236 1.04 -26.17 26.18
CA GLU A 236 -0.17 -26.42 25.38
C GLU A 236 -1.23 -25.32 25.65
N GLY A 237 -1.67 -24.66 24.58
CA GLY A 237 -2.66 -23.57 24.64
C GLY A 237 -2.09 -22.17 24.86
N GLU A 238 -0.83 -22.03 25.30
CA GLU A 238 -0.15 -20.73 25.42
C GLU A 238 0.16 -20.15 24.03
N VAL A 239 0.22 -18.81 23.95
CA VAL A 239 0.44 -18.09 22.68
C VAL A 239 1.79 -17.37 22.71
N SER A 240 2.69 -17.75 21.82
CA SER A 240 3.92 -16.99 21.56
C SER A 240 3.65 -15.94 20.48
N THR A 241 4.01 -14.68 20.73
CA THR A 241 3.92 -13.59 19.75
C THR A 241 5.27 -12.90 19.61
N MET A 242 5.76 -12.78 18.37
CA MET A 242 6.97 -12.01 18.05
C MET A 242 6.59 -10.70 17.38
N ILE A 243 7.12 -9.60 17.91
CA ILE A 243 6.75 -8.23 17.54
C ILE A 243 8.02 -7.46 17.23
N VAL A 244 8.05 -6.80 16.08
CA VAL A 244 9.03 -5.75 15.78
C VAL A 244 8.45 -4.42 16.26
N ILE A 245 9.17 -3.72 17.12
CA ILE A 245 8.79 -2.41 17.64
C ILE A 245 9.77 -1.37 17.11
N ALA A 246 9.29 -0.47 16.26
CA ALA A 246 10.05 0.66 15.76
C ALA A 246 9.65 1.94 16.48
N THR A 247 10.61 2.62 17.13
CA THR A 247 10.39 3.92 17.75
C THR A 247 10.77 5.02 16.75
N ASP A 248 9.86 5.95 16.51
CA ASP A 248 10.09 7.09 15.62
C ASP A 248 10.88 8.24 16.30
N SER A 249 11.04 9.36 15.60
CA SER A 249 11.77 10.54 16.08
C SER A 249 10.95 11.44 17.02
N ILE A 250 9.63 11.25 17.10
CA ILE A 250 8.73 11.96 18.03
C ILE A 250 8.37 11.11 19.26
N GLY A 251 8.85 9.87 19.32
CA GLY A 251 8.76 8.96 20.46
C GLY A 251 7.63 7.92 20.38
N LEU A 252 6.85 7.86 19.28
CA LEU A 252 5.81 6.84 19.17
C LEU A 252 6.41 5.48 18.82
N GLU A 253 5.74 4.43 19.27
CA GLU A 253 6.12 3.05 19.00
C GLU A 253 5.18 2.41 17.98
N HIS A 254 5.75 1.94 16.88
CA HIS A 254 5.07 1.22 15.81
C HIS A 254 5.33 -0.28 15.99
N HIS A 255 4.27 -1.02 16.32
CA HIS A 255 4.31 -2.44 16.65
C HIS A 255 3.82 -3.25 15.46
N TYR A 256 4.66 -4.15 14.98
CA TYR A 256 4.37 -5.05 13.85
C TYR A 256 4.48 -6.49 14.31
N THR A 257 3.39 -7.25 14.24
CA THR A 257 3.43 -8.68 14.58
C THR A 257 4.02 -9.46 13.41
N ILE A 258 5.14 -10.15 13.64
CA ILE A 258 5.86 -10.89 12.58
C ILE A 258 5.72 -12.41 12.71
N ASP A 259 5.27 -12.92 13.85
CA ASP A 259 5.04 -14.34 14.09
C ASP A 259 4.03 -14.53 15.23
N THR A 260 3.17 -15.54 15.13
CA THR A 260 2.29 -15.97 16.22
C THR A 260 2.18 -17.48 16.21
N TRP A 261 2.33 -18.11 17.36
CA TRP A 261 2.28 -19.56 17.49
C TRP A 261 1.49 -19.99 18.72
N ILE A 262 0.57 -20.95 18.56
CA ILE A 262 -0.19 -21.55 19.67
C ILE A 262 0.38 -22.92 20.00
N GLY A 263 0.81 -23.12 21.24
CA GLY A 263 1.39 -24.38 21.72
C GLY A 263 0.42 -25.55 21.57
N GLY A 264 0.88 -26.67 21.00
CA GLY A 264 0.08 -27.87 20.78
C GLY A 264 -0.98 -27.78 19.66
N SER A 265 -1.16 -26.62 19.01
CA SER A 265 -2.12 -26.47 17.93
C SER A 265 -1.56 -26.88 16.56
N ASN A 266 -2.37 -27.58 15.77
CA ASN A 266 -2.11 -27.81 14.34
C ASN A 266 -2.65 -26.69 13.45
N ARG A 267 -3.41 -25.75 14.03
CA ARG A 267 -3.99 -24.60 13.33
C ARG A 267 -3.20 -23.37 13.75
N GLN A 268 -2.23 -23.01 12.94
CA GLN A 268 -1.46 -21.79 13.08
C GLN A 268 -2.06 -20.75 12.13
N ARG A 269 -2.20 -19.52 12.60
CA ARG A 269 -2.60 -18.38 11.75
C ARG A 269 -1.34 -17.59 11.44
N GLU A 270 -1.05 -17.40 10.16
CA GLU A 270 0.00 -16.46 9.77
C GLU A 270 -0.41 -15.04 10.20
N PRO A 271 0.51 -14.27 10.79
CA PRO A 271 0.25 -12.88 11.10
C PRO A 271 -0.01 -12.12 9.80
N TRP A 272 -0.88 -11.12 9.86
CA TRP A 272 -1.09 -10.27 8.70
C TRP A 272 0.05 -9.27 8.70
N PHE A 273 0.84 -9.29 7.64
CA PHE A 273 2.10 -8.52 7.55
C PHE A 273 1.89 -6.99 7.57
N GLU A 274 0.65 -6.52 7.57
CA GLU A 274 0.25 -5.10 7.56
C GLU A 274 -0.40 -4.66 8.89
N ASP A 275 -0.33 -5.49 9.95
CA ASP A 275 -0.94 -5.23 11.27
C ASP A 275 -0.10 -4.29 12.15
N GLU A 276 0.10 -3.06 11.69
CA GLU A 276 0.77 -2.02 12.46
C GLU A 276 -0.13 -1.47 13.57
N HIS A 277 0.38 -1.35 14.79
CA HIS A 277 -0.29 -0.66 15.88
C HIS A 277 0.62 0.44 16.41
N ILE A 278 0.11 1.65 16.60
CA ILE A 278 0.91 2.79 17.06
C ILE A 278 0.53 3.11 18.49
N TYR A 279 1.53 3.15 19.36
CA TYR A 279 1.40 3.43 20.78
C TYR A 279 2.18 4.69 21.15
N SER A 280 1.69 5.40 22.16
CA SER A 280 2.43 6.47 22.83
C SER A 280 3.57 5.90 23.69
N PRO A 281 4.54 6.74 24.12
CA PRO A 281 5.65 6.31 24.97
C PRO A 281 5.24 5.67 26.31
N ASP A 282 4.05 5.99 26.83
CA ASP A 282 3.47 5.43 28.04
C ASP A 282 2.63 4.17 27.80
N GLY A 283 2.61 3.64 26.56
CA GLY A 283 1.97 2.39 26.19
C GLY A 283 0.48 2.49 25.88
N LYS A 284 -0.09 3.69 25.71
CA LYS A 284 -1.48 3.86 25.28
C LYS A 284 -1.58 3.67 23.77
N LEU A 285 -2.53 2.84 23.34
CA LEU A 285 -2.85 2.66 21.92
C LEU A 285 -3.39 3.98 21.33
N LEU A 286 -2.76 4.46 20.27
CA LEU A 286 -3.12 5.67 19.54
C LEU A 286 -3.79 5.38 18.19
N TRP A 287 -3.33 4.34 17.50
CA TRP A 287 -3.86 3.95 16.19
C TRP A 287 -3.74 2.44 15.96
N GLN A 288 -4.71 1.90 15.23
CA GLN A 288 -4.76 0.51 14.77
C GLN A 288 -5.44 0.47 13.39
N PRO A 289 -5.16 -0.53 12.54
CA PRO A 289 -5.83 -0.67 11.25
C PRO A 289 -7.33 -0.87 11.45
N GLU A 290 -8.13 -0.08 10.73
CA GLU A 290 -9.53 -0.40 10.54
C GLU A 290 -9.62 -1.55 9.54
N TYR A 291 -9.68 -2.79 10.03
CA TYR A 291 -10.11 -3.88 9.15
C TYR A 291 -11.50 -3.55 8.65
N GLN A 292 -11.62 -3.20 7.36
CA GLN A 292 -12.90 -3.27 6.68
C GLN A 292 -13.44 -4.69 6.94
N LYS A 293 -14.50 -4.78 7.75
CA LYS A 293 -15.32 -5.98 7.91
C LYS A 293 -16.02 -6.27 6.58
N HIS A 294 -15.27 -6.66 5.57
CA HIS A 294 -15.80 -7.25 4.36
C HIS A 294 -15.63 -8.75 4.47
N TYR A 295 -16.66 -9.36 5.07
CA TYR A 295 -17.03 -10.75 4.82
C TYR A 295 -17.58 -10.89 3.40
#